data_AF-A0A3A8H2Z5-F1
#
_entry.id   AF-A0A3A8H2Z5-F1
#
_cell.length_a   1.000
_cell.length_b   1.000
_cell.length_c   1.000
_cell.angle_alpha   90.00
_cell.angle_beta   90.00
_cell.angle_gamma   90.00
#
_symmetry.space_group_name_H-M   'P 1'
#
loop_
_entity.id
_entity.type
_entity.pdbx_description
1 polymer ?
#
loop_
_entity_poly.entity_id
_entity_poly.type
_entity_poly.pdbx_seq_one_letter_code
_entity_poly.pdbx_strand_id
1 'polypeptide(L)'
;MRMSCYEGRVFLSGGAVMRRTVSGMLLALAAMGCGEDLQAPDVSSVRATRLEDGRVSLDVYVTCFALKGQQPAEEDCGLPEDEPLCVEAGWYLVTDASFSTPLFMQRTCEPVGTTVIRRKLTVVSPGVVPAEHDWRILVQVDPRSTRIIIASP
;
A
#
# COMPACT_ATOMS: atom_id res chain seq x y z
N MET A 1 18.17 -20.52 -27.00
CA MET A 1 16.87 -20.74 -26.36
C MET A 1 16.05 -19.47 -26.52
N ARG A 2 14.90 -19.55 -27.21
CA ARG A 2 13.94 -18.44 -27.26
C ARG A 2 12.67 -18.92 -26.57
N MET A 3 12.24 -18.16 -25.57
CA MET A 3 11.11 -18.45 -24.71
C MET A 3 10.07 -17.38 -25.01
N SER A 4 8.89 -17.78 -25.49
CA SER A 4 7.74 -16.89 -25.71
C SER A 4 6.58 -17.45 -24.89
N CYS A 5 5.94 -16.58 -24.11
CA CYS A 5 4.77 -16.89 -23.31
C CYS A 5 3.51 -16.37 -24.02
N TYR A 6 2.50 -17.22 -24.21
CA TYR A 6 1.15 -16.84 -24.60
C TYR A 6 0.17 -17.57 -23.68
N GLU A 7 -0.76 -16.83 -23.07
CA GLU A 7 -1.92 -17.32 -22.30
C GLU A 7 -1.65 -18.42 -21.26
N GLY A 8 -0.73 -18.17 -20.32
CA GLY A 8 -0.72 -18.84 -19.01
C GLY A 8 -0.53 -20.37 -19.00
N ARG A 9 -0.16 -21.00 -20.12
CA ARG A 9 0.20 -22.42 -20.16
C ARG A 9 1.61 -22.61 -20.66
N VAL A 10 2.44 -23.25 -19.83
CA VAL A 10 3.74 -23.78 -20.25
C VAL A 10 3.49 -25.03 -21.09
N PHE A 11 3.70 -24.93 -22.41
CA PHE A 11 3.77 -26.11 -23.27
C PHE A 11 5.22 -26.59 -23.34
N LEU A 12 5.49 -27.72 -22.68
CA LEU A 12 6.69 -28.51 -22.91
C LEU A 12 6.39 -29.56 -23.98
N SER A 13 6.84 -29.32 -25.21
CA SER A 13 6.89 -30.35 -26.25
C SER A 13 8.01 -31.34 -25.89
N GLY A 14 7.71 -32.37 -25.10
CA GLY A 14 8.56 -33.56 -24.98
C GLY A 14 8.65 -34.27 -26.34
N GLY A 15 9.71 -34.95 -26.74
CA GLY A 15 10.84 -35.51 -26.02
C GLY A 15 11.07 -36.93 -26.57
N ALA A 16 12.27 -37.23 -27.03
CA ALA A 16 12.74 -38.60 -27.20
C ALA A 16 13.94 -38.83 -26.28
N VAL A 17 13.86 -39.94 -25.56
CA VAL A 17 14.63 -40.38 -24.40
C VAL A 17 16.10 -40.62 -24.75
N MET A 18 17.04 -40.17 -23.91
CA MET A 18 18.35 -40.81 -23.81
C MET A 18 18.95 -40.71 -22.41
N ARG A 19 19.26 -41.88 -21.84
CA ARG A 19 20.00 -42.07 -20.59
C ARG A 19 21.48 -41.68 -20.78
N ARG A 20 22.04 -40.90 -19.85
CA ARG A 20 23.31 -41.18 -19.09
C ARG A 20 24.02 -39.90 -18.63
N THR A 21 24.62 -40.05 -17.44
CA THR A 21 25.87 -39.44 -16.93
C THR A 21 25.91 -37.97 -16.46
N VAL A 22 26.23 -37.86 -15.16
CA VAL A 22 27.33 -37.09 -14.55
C VAL A 22 27.07 -35.63 -14.14
N SER A 23 27.42 -35.41 -12.88
CA SER A 23 27.84 -34.18 -12.22
C SER A 23 26.90 -32.98 -12.24
N GLY A 24 26.46 -32.68 -11.02
CA GLY A 24 26.90 -31.42 -10.44
C GLY A 24 25.84 -30.34 -10.43
N MET A 25 25.85 -29.66 -9.29
CA MET A 25 25.51 -28.26 -9.14
C MET A 25 24.03 -27.92 -9.00
N LEU A 26 23.77 -27.26 -7.88
CA LEU A 26 22.68 -26.34 -7.59
C LEU A 26 21.98 -25.78 -8.83
N LEU A 27 20.67 -25.56 -8.70
CA LEU A 27 19.90 -24.37 -9.10
C LEU A 27 18.46 -24.85 -9.35
N ALA A 28 17.41 -24.20 -8.93
CA ALA A 28 17.18 -23.11 -8.01
C ALA A 28 15.65 -23.11 -7.85
N LEU A 29 15.17 -22.75 -6.67
CA LEU A 29 13.82 -22.27 -6.49
C LEU A 29 13.59 -21.10 -7.47
N ALA A 30 12.88 -21.36 -8.58
CA ALA A 30 12.38 -20.33 -9.46
C ALA A 30 10.85 -20.44 -9.54
N ALA A 31 10.23 -20.35 -8.37
CA ALA A 31 8.86 -19.87 -8.22
C ALA A 31 8.93 -18.44 -7.65
N MET A 32 9.81 -17.60 -8.22
CA MET A 32 9.83 -16.17 -7.99
C MET A 32 9.67 -15.47 -9.34
N GLY A 33 8.68 -14.59 -9.40
CA GLY A 33 8.65 -13.51 -10.38
C GLY A 33 7.71 -13.73 -11.56
N CYS A 34 6.48 -13.24 -11.42
CA CYS A 34 5.76 -12.51 -12.46
C CYS A 34 4.64 -11.72 -11.77
N GLY A 35 4.97 -10.52 -11.30
CA GLY A 35 4.11 -9.65 -10.51
C GLY A 35 4.90 -9.04 -9.36
N GLU A 36 6.04 -8.41 -9.65
CA GLU A 36 6.62 -7.53 -8.64
C GLU A 36 5.76 -6.28 -8.64
N ASP A 37 5.07 -5.99 -7.53
CA ASP A 37 4.29 -4.76 -7.40
C ASP A 37 5.27 -3.58 -7.46
N LEU A 38 5.41 -3.00 -8.66
CA LEU A 38 6.33 -1.89 -8.93
C LEU A 38 5.82 -0.58 -8.34
N GLN A 39 4.55 -0.55 -7.95
CA GLN A 39 3.83 0.62 -7.48
C GLN A 39 2.91 0.25 -6.31
N ALA A 40 2.64 1.23 -5.47
CA ALA A 40 1.58 1.14 -4.47
C ALA A 40 0.94 2.52 -4.28
N PRO A 41 -0.32 2.57 -3.82
CA PRO A 41 -0.91 3.80 -3.32
C PRO A 41 -0.11 4.37 -2.14
N ASP A 42 0.05 5.69 -2.14
CA ASP A 42 0.81 6.39 -1.11
C ASP A 42 0.14 7.70 -0.72
N VAL A 43 0.49 8.17 0.48
CA VAL A 43 0.00 9.44 0.99
C VAL A 43 0.88 10.57 0.44
N SER A 44 0.26 11.49 -0.32
CA SER A 44 0.94 12.70 -0.80
C SER A 44 0.90 13.85 0.22
N SER A 45 -0.24 14.01 0.90
CA SER A 45 -0.42 15.01 1.95
C SER A 45 -1.63 14.67 2.82
N VAL A 46 -1.63 15.19 4.04
CA VAL A 46 -2.74 15.08 4.98
C VAL A 46 -3.05 16.46 5.53
N ARG A 47 -4.34 16.81 5.59
CA ARG A 47 -4.83 17.97 6.31
C ARG A 47 -5.76 17.51 7.43
N ALA A 48 -5.40 17.81 8.67
CA ALA A 48 -6.24 17.57 9.82
C ALA A 48 -7.04 18.83 10.18
N THR A 49 -8.32 18.65 10.50
CA THR A 49 -9.23 19.71 10.93
C THR A 49 -10.04 19.22 12.13
N ARG A 50 -10.09 20.02 13.19
CA ARG A 50 -10.96 19.78 14.33
C ARG A 50 -12.40 20.16 13.98
N LEU A 51 -13.33 19.25 14.22
CA LEU A 51 -14.77 19.44 14.04
C LEU A 51 -15.39 20.07 15.28
N GLU A 52 -16.57 20.65 15.13
CA GLU A 52 -17.31 21.32 16.23
C GLU A 52 -17.67 20.36 17.37
N ASP A 53 -17.86 19.07 17.06
CA ASP A 53 -18.13 18.01 18.03
C ASP A 53 -16.87 17.47 18.73
N GLY A 54 -15.70 18.07 18.47
CA GLY A 54 -14.42 17.69 19.06
C GLY A 54 -13.74 16.48 18.40
N ARG A 55 -14.33 15.89 17.36
CA ARG A 55 -13.65 14.89 16.52
C ARG A 55 -12.65 15.56 15.58
N VAL A 56 -11.75 14.76 15.00
CA VAL A 56 -10.77 15.23 14.01
C VAL A 56 -11.09 14.59 12.67
N SER A 57 -11.26 15.44 11.65
CA SER A 57 -11.39 15.03 10.25
C SER A 57 -10.04 15.15 9.57
N LEU A 58 -9.67 14.12 8.81
CA LEU A 58 -8.45 14.03 8.03
C LEU A 58 -8.84 14.01 6.55
N ASP A 59 -8.43 15.02 5.79
CA ASP A 59 -8.42 14.97 4.33
C ASP A 59 -7.07 14.38 3.88
N VAL A 60 -7.11 13.17 3.32
CA VAL A 60 -5.94 12.40 2.91
C VAL A 60 -5.87 12.36 1.40
N TYR A 61 -4.80 12.92 0.84
CA TYR A 61 -4.57 12.97 -0.60
C TYR A 61 -3.65 11.83 -1.02
N VAL A 62 -4.12 10.98 -1.93
CA VAL A 62 -3.43 9.78 -2.37
C VAL A 62 -2.78 9.97 -3.75
N THR A 63 -1.61 9.39 -3.92
CA THR A 63 -0.84 9.34 -5.19
C THR A 63 -0.33 7.92 -5.43
N CYS A 64 0.17 7.62 -6.63
CA CYS A 64 0.97 6.41 -6.85
C CYS A 64 2.42 6.66 -6.43
N PHE A 65 3.01 5.72 -5.70
CA PHE A 65 4.41 5.70 -5.34
C PHE A 65 5.13 4.53 -6.01
N ALA A 66 6.33 4.80 -6.51
CA ALA A 66 7.19 3.80 -7.13
C ALA A 66 8.01 3.05 -6.07
N LEU A 67 7.71 1.78 -5.84
CA LEU A 67 8.44 0.97 -4.86
C LEU A 67 9.88 0.62 -5.30
N LYS A 68 10.16 0.63 -6.61
CA LYS A 68 11.49 0.28 -7.19
C LYS A 68 12.12 1.36 -8.07
N GLY A 69 11.73 2.63 -7.90
CA GLY A 69 12.31 3.77 -8.63
C GLY A 69 11.99 3.82 -10.12
N GLN A 70 11.08 2.97 -10.62
CA GLN A 70 10.49 3.10 -11.95
C GLN A 70 9.32 4.06 -11.89
N GLN A 71 9.25 5.01 -12.83
CA GLN A 71 8.18 6.00 -12.84
C GLN A 71 6.83 5.29 -12.94
N PRO A 72 5.87 5.61 -12.05
CA PRO A 72 4.57 4.98 -12.05
C PRO A 72 3.86 5.22 -13.40
N ALA A 73 3.16 4.21 -13.92
CA ALA A 73 2.23 4.43 -15.02
C ALA A 73 1.07 5.26 -14.45
N GLU A 74 0.75 6.39 -15.08
CA GLU A 74 -0.13 7.42 -14.49
C GLU A 74 -1.57 6.94 -14.19
N GLU A 75 -1.98 5.77 -14.66
CA GLU A 75 -3.36 5.31 -14.57
C GLU A 75 -3.56 4.15 -13.57
N ASP A 76 -2.48 3.48 -13.15
CA ASP A 76 -2.55 2.27 -12.34
C ASP A 76 -1.48 2.28 -11.23
N CYS A 77 -1.91 2.44 -9.98
CA CYS A 77 -1.04 2.37 -8.80
C CYS A 77 -0.71 0.93 -8.37
N GLY A 78 -0.92 -0.08 -9.22
CA GLY A 78 -0.70 -1.49 -8.88
C GLY A 78 -1.75 -2.04 -7.90
N LEU A 79 -2.94 -1.41 -7.85
CA LEU A 79 -4.08 -1.96 -7.12
C LEU A 79 -4.91 -2.83 -8.06
N PRO A 80 -5.31 -4.05 -7.65
CA PRO A 80 -6.31 -4.82 -8.37
C PRO A 80 -7.58 -4.00 -8.59
N GLU A 81 -8.22 -4.12 -9.75
CA GLU A 81 -9.45 -3.38 -10.07
C GLU A 81 -10.61 -3.65 -9.07
N ASP A 82 -10.55 -4.78 -8.37
CA ASP A 82 -11.51 -5.22 -7.37
C ASP A 82 -11.12 -4.88 -5.92
N GLU A 83 -9.92 -4.36 -5.66
CA GLU A 83 -9.48 -4.00 -4.31
C GLU A 83 -9.78 -2.54 -3.99
N PRO A 84 -10.47 -2.24 -2.87
CA PRO A 84 -10.75 -0.86 -2.49
C PRO A 84 -9.50 -0.15 -1.98
N LEU A 85 -9.43 1.15 -2.25
CA LEU A 85 -8.41 2.02 -1.70
C LEU A 85 -8.77 2.33 -0.26
N CYS A 86 -7.96 1.85 0.68
CA CYS A 86 -8.16 2.08 2.10
C CYS A 86 -7.13 3.06 2.65
N VAL A 87 -7.59 3.98 3.49
CA VAL A 87 -6.74 4.82 4.34
C VAL A 87 -6.97 4.40 5.78
N GLU A 88 -5.87 4.13 6.47
CA GLU A 88 -5.82 3.84 7.89
C GLU A 88 -5.20 5.02 8.64
N ALA A 89 -5.85 5.45 9.72
CA ALA A 89 -5.35 6.47 10.61
C ALA A 89 -5.37 5.96 12.04
N GLY A 90 -4.25 6.14 12.74
CA GLY A 90 -4.13 5.85 14.17
C GLY A 90 -3.77 7.10 14.95
N TRP A 91 -4.36 7.26 16.14
CA TRP A 91 -4.06 8.33 17.08
C TRP A 91 -3.23 7.79 18.24
N TYR A 92 -2.14 8.47 18.56
CA TYR A 92 -1.15 8.02 19.53
C TYR A 92 -0.78 9.16 20.48
N LEU A 93 -0.40 8.82 21.70
CA LEU A 93 0.26 9.79 22.57
C LEU A 93 1.59 10.21 21.95
N VAL A 94 1.98 11.48 22.09
CA VAL A 94 3.30 11.97 21.65
C VAL A 94 4.47 11.18 22.27
N THR A 95 4.25 10.58 23.45
CA THR A 95 5.22 9.76 24.17
C THR A 95 5.40 8.36 23.58
N ASP A 96 4.45 7.87 22.77
CA ASP A 96 4.61 6.62 22.04
C ASP A 96 5.39 6.86 20.74
N ALA A 97 6.71 6.91 20.87
CA ALA A 97 7.61 7.04 19.72
C ALA A 97 7.58 5.83 18.76
N SER A 98 7.06 4.69 19.22
CA SER A 98 7.01 3.44 18.46
C SER A 98 5.74 3.27 17.64
N PHE A 99 4.70 4.08 17.93
CA PHE A 99 3.37 3.95 17.34
C PHE A 99 2.81 2.52 17.49
N SER A 100 2.98 1.92 18.66
CA SER A 100 2.60 0.52 18.92
C SER A 100 1.22 0.39 19.54
N THR A 101 0.76 1.41 20.27
CA THR A 101 -0.51 1.36 21.01
C THR A 101 -1.40 2.53 20.61
N PRO A 102 -2.22 2.38 19.55
CA PRO A 102 -3.14 3.42 19.16
C PRO A 102 -4.23 3.60 20.23
N LEU A 103 -4.52 4.85 20.57
CA LEU A 103 -5.69 5.22 21.37
C LEU A 103 -6.97 5.01 20.54
N PHE A 104 -6.89 5.38 19.27
CA PHE A 104 -7.94 5.19 18.28
C PHE A 104 -7.34 4.70 16.98
N MET A 105 -8.11 3.88 16.27
CA MET A 105 -7.79 3.46 14.91
C MET A 105 -9.05 3.59 14.06
N GLN A 106 -8.92 4.17 12.88
CA GLN A 106 -10.00 4.28 11.92
C GLN A 106 -9.49 3.89 10.53
N ARG A 107 -10.30 3.12 9.81
CA ARG A 107 -10.06 2.76 8.42
C ARG A 107 -11.24 3.18 7.58
N THR A 108 -10.99 3.93 6.51
CA THR A 108 -11.99 4.27 5.49
C THR A 108 -11.55 3.67 4.17
N CYS A 109 -12.45 2.96 3.50
CA CYS A 109 -12.17 2.35 2.20
C CYS A 109 -13.16 2.88 1.16
N GLU A 110 -12.67 3.22 -0.02
CA GLU A 110 -13.49 3.60 -1.16
C GLU A 110 -13.17 2.68 -2.35
N PRO A 111 -14.18 2.32 -3.17
CA PRO A 111 -13.92 1.55 -4.39
C PRO A 111 -13.00 2.33 -5.32
N VAL A 112 -11.99 1.64 -5.84
CA VAL A 112 -11.07 2.19 -6.83
C VAL A 112 -11.83 2.28 -8.15
N GLY A 113 -12.14 3.50 -8.59
CA GLY A 113 -12.48 3.71 -10.00
C GLY A 113 -11.21 3.59 -10.86
N THR A 114 -11.31 3.87 -12.16
CA THR A 114 -10.19 3.76 -13.13
C THR A 114 -8.99 4.68 -12.87
N THR A 115 -8.96 5.47 -11.79
CA THR A 115 -7.87 6.41 -11.52
C THR A 115 -7.70 6.66 -10.02
N VAL A 116 -6.51 6.34 -9.51
CA VAL A 116 -6.10 6.53 -8.11
C VAL A 116 -5.37 7.87 -7.89
N ILE A 117 -4.86 8.51 -8.95
CA ILE A 117 -4.13 9.77 -8.85
C ILE A 117 -5.00 10.90 -8.28
N ARG A 118 -4.48 11.60 -7.26
CA ARG A 118 -5.09 12.79 -6.62
C ARG A 118 -6.48 12.52 -6.03
N ARG A 119 -6.73 11.27 -5.63
CA ARG A 119 -7.91 10.92 -4.83
C ARG A 119 -7.81 11.58 -3.46
N LYS A 120 -8.94 12.07 -2.96
CA LYS A 120 -9.08 12.56 -1.60
C LYS A 120 -10.01 11.61 -0.85
N LEU A 121 -9.52 11.00 0.22
CA LEU A 121 -10.35 10.26 1.16
C LEU A 121 -10.47 11.06 2.45
N THR A 122 -11.63 10.97 3.10
CA THR A 122 -11.86 11.59 4.40
C THR A 122 -11.94 10.51 5.48
N VAL A 123 -11.13 10.67 6.52
CA VAL A 123 -11.14 9.81 7.71
C VAL A 123 -11.51 10.66 8.91
N VAL A 124 -12.55 10.29 9.64
CA VAL A 124 -12.96 11.00 10.85
C VAL A 124 -12.63 10.14 12.06
N SER A 125 -12.05 10.73 13.11
CA SER A 125 -11.77 10.02 14.35
C SER A 125 -13.03 9.33 14.90
N PRO A 126 -12.91 8.11 15.46
CA PRO A 126 -14.06 7.36 15.94
C PRO A 126 -14.69 7.99 17.18
N GLY A 127 -13.98 8.89 17.86
CA GLY A 127 -14.44 9.63 19.02
C GLY A 127 -13.78 11.00 19.14
N VAL A 128 -14.15 11.73 20.19
CA VAL A 128 -13.60 13.05 20.52
C VAL A 128 -12.11 12.92 20.80
N VAL A 129 -11.33 13.83 20.24
CA VAL A 129 -9.88 13.94 20.46
C VAL A 129 -9.64 15.13 21.38
N PRO A 130 -9.21 14.96 22.63
CA PRO A 130 -8.96 16.08 23.55
C PRO A 130 -7.95 17.07 22.96
N ALA A 131 -8.20 18.37 23.11
CA ALA A 131 -7.33 19.41 22.55
C ALA A 131 -6.12 19.71 23.45
N GLU A 132 -6.26 19.41 24.74
CA GLU A 132 -5.24 19.59 25.77
C GLU A 132 -4.14 18.52 25.74
N HIS A 133 -4.24 17.53 24.86
CA HIS A 133 -3.26 16.46 24.75
C HIS A 133 -2.47 16.53 23.44
N ASP A 134 -1.16 16.44 23.58
CA ASP A 134 -0.24 16.29 22.44
C ASP A 134 -0.39 14.87 21.86
N TRP A 135 -1.32 14.72 20.92
CA TRP A 135 -1.51 13.48 20.18
C TRP A 135 -0.88 13.59 18.80
N ARG A 136 -0.34 12.47 18.32
CA ARG A 136 0.15 12.30 16.95
C ARG A 136 -0.81 11.41 16.18
N ILE A 137 -0.95 11.70 14.90
CA ILE A 137 -1.77 10.94 13.98
C ILE A 137 -0.84 10.31 12.95
N LEU A 138 -0.81 8.99 12.89
CA LEU A 138 -0.11 8.24 11.85
C LEU A 138 -1.14 7.84 10.79
N VAL A 139 -0.88 8.22 9.55
CA VAL A 139 -1.74 7.95 8.40
C VAL A 139 -0.99 7.11 7.39
N GLN A 140 -1.63 6.06 6.90
CA GLN A 140 -1.09 5.13 5.93
C GLN A 140 -2.16 4.68 4.94
N VAL A 141 -1.77 4.42 3.70
CA VAL A 141 -2.66 3.88 2.66
C VAL A 141 -2.30 2.41 2.38
N ASP A 142 -1.04 2.13 2.08
CA ASP A 142 -0.51 0.77 1.86
C ASP A 142 0.61 0.49 2.88
N PRO A 143 0.65 -0.69 3.54
CA PRO A 143 1.69 -1.08 4.48
C PRO A 143 3.13 -0.95 3.94
N ARG A 144 3.29 -1.02 2.61
CA ARG A 144 4.56 -0.99 1.87
C ARG A 144 4.97 0.41 1.42
N SER A 145 4.08 1.40 1.52
CA SER A 145 4.33 2.80 1.13
C SER A 145 4.61 3.70 2.33
N THR A 146 4.69 5.01 2.08
CA THR A 146 5.08 5.99 3.09
C THR A 146 4.02 6.11 4.18
N ARG A 147 4.49 6.34 5.41
CA ARG A 147 3.65 6.72 6.54
C ARG A 147 3.84 8.20 6.80
N ILE A 148 2.74 8.94 6.89
CA ILE A 148 2.78 10.36 7.29
C ILE A 148 2.36 10.47 8.75
N ILE A 149 3.16 11.22 9.51
CA ILE A 149 2.88 11.54 10.91
C ILE A 149 2.63 13.03 11.01
N ILE A 150 1.50 13.42 11.58
CA ILE A 150 1.14 14.82 11.86
C ILE A 150 0.75 15.00 13.31
N ALA A 151 0.81 16.25 13.80
CA ALA A 151 0.21 16.62 15.07
C ALA A 151 -1.32 16.65 14.93
N SER A 152 -2.03 16.24 15.99
CA SER A 152 -3.47 16.48 16.07
C SER A 152 -3.74 17.99 16.21
N PRO A 153 -4.72 18.55 15.49
CA PRO A 153 -5.18 19.93 15.66
C PRO A 153 -6.05 20.07 16.92
#